data_AF-A0A967GPQ2-F1
#
_entry.id   AF-A0A967GPQ2-F1
#
_cell.length_a   1.000
_cell.length_b   1.000
_cell.length_c   1.000
_cell.angle_alpha   90.00
_cell.angle_beta   90.00
_cell.angle_gamma   90.00
#
_symmetry.space_group_name_H-M   'P 1'
#
loop_
_entity.id
_entity.type
_entity.pdbx_description
1 polymer ?
#
loop_
_entity_poly.entity_id
_entity_poly.type
_entity_poly.pdbx_seq_one_letter_code
_entity_poly.pdbx_strand_id
1 'polypeptide(L)'
;MDKAVPFIAKAAEDKTPFFAVIWFHAPHTPVVGHPRYIEQFYRDRPEEEQHYFSCITALDAQMGRLRAHLRELGVEQDTLLCFASDNGPEGNPGPRGKSRGTAGKFRGRKRSLYEGGLRVPA
;
A
#
# COMPACT_ATOMS: atom_id res chain seq x y z
N MET A 1 -8.99 5.88 0.76
CA MET A 1 -9.33 5.95 2.21
C MET A 1 -10.60 6.74 2.47
N ASP A 2 -10.90 7.78 1.68
CA ASP A 2 -12.05 8.67 1.89
C ASP A 2 -13.43 7.99 1.86
N LYS A 3 -13.54 6.77 1.32
CA LYS A 3 -14.77 5.96 1.40
C LYS A 3 -14.78 4.99 2.57
N ALA A 4 -13.62 4.45 2.96
CA ALA A 4 -13.51 3.46 4.02
C ALA A 4 -13.67 4.09 5.41
N VAL A 5 -13.04 5.24 5.65
CA VAL A 5 -13.11 5.96 6.93
C VAL A 5 -14.56 6.32 7.32
N PRO A 6 -15.36 6.97 6.45
CA PRO A 6 -16.76 7.27 6.80
C PRO A 6 -17.62 6.02 7.03
N PHE A 7 -17.38 4.93 6.29
CA PHE A 7 -18.07 3.66 6.49
C PHE A 7 -17.79 3.08 7.90
N ILE A 8 -16.52 3.04 8.30
CA ILE A 8 -16.11 2.56 9.62
C ILE A 8 -16.65 3.47 10.73
N ALA A 9 -16.55 4.79 10.56
CA ALA A 9 -17.08 5.76 11.51
C ALA A 9 -18.58 5.57 11.74
N LYS A 10 -19.34 5.33 10.66
CA LYS A 10 -20.78 5.10 10.78
C LYS A 10 -21.09 3.81 11.55
N ALA A 11 -20.39 2.72 11.25
CA ALA A 11 -20.57 1.46 11.98
C ALA A 11 -20.23 1.59 13.48
N ALA A 12 -19.15 2.31 13.80
CA ALA A 12 -18.75 2.60 15.19
C ALA A 12 -19.79 3.44 15.94
N GLU A 13 -20.32 4.49 15.31
CA GLU A 13 -21.41 5.31 15.85
C GLU A 13 -22.66 4.46 16.14
N ASP A 14 -23.03 3.60 15.19
CA ASP A 14 -24.19 2.72 15.29
C ASP A 14 -23.94 1.50 16.22
N LYS A 15 -22.71 1.37 16.75
CA LYS A 15 -22.25 0.25 17.60
C LYS A 15 -22.47 -1.13 16.96
N THR A 16 -22.23 -1.21 15.65
CA THR A 16 -22.33 -2.46 14.89
C THR A 16 -20.95 -2.91 14.43
N PRO A 17 -20.64 -4.22 14.47
CA PRO A 17 -19.40 -4.73 13.90
C PRO A 17 -19.32 -4.41 12.40
N PHE A 18 -18.12 -4.12 11.91
CA PHE A 18 -17.88 -3.87 10.50
C PHE A 18 -16.88 -4.88 9.91
N PHE A 19 -17.00 -5.09 8.60
CA PHE A 19 -16.01 -5.77 7.79
C PHE A 19 -15.70 -4.89 6.57
N ALA A 20 -14.44 -4.49 6.43
CA ALA A 20 -14.00 -3.63 5.34
C ALA A 20 -12.81 -4.26 4.62
N VAL A 21 -12.93 -4.40 3.30
CA VAL A 21 -11.81 -4.81 2.43
C VAL A 21 -11.40 -3.60 1.60
N ILE A 22 -10.18 -3.12 1.83
CA ILE A 22 -9.65 -1.89 1.20
C ILE A 22 -8.60 -2.28 0.16
N TRP A 23 -8.98 -2.18 -1.11
CA TRP A 23 -8.08 -2.45 -2.24
C TRP A 23 -7.38 -1.17 -2.67
N PHE A 24 -6.09 -1.07 -2.39
CA PHE A 24 -5.26 -0.01 -2.95
C PHE A 24 -4.90 -0.34 -4.39
N HIS A 25 -5.03 0.65 -5.28
CA HIS A 25 -4.49 0.53 -6.64
C HIS A 25 -2.94 0.59 -6.63
N ALA A 26 -2.34 1.33 -5.71
CA ALA A 26 -0.90 1.48 -5.63
C ALA A 26 -0.20 0.16 -5.20
N PRO A 27 0.98 -0.17 -5.76
CA PRO A 27 1.77 0.58 -6.75
C PRO A 27 1.57 0.06 -8.19
N HIS A 28 0.39 -0.45 -8.56
CA HIS A 28 0.15 -0.97 -9.91
C HIS A 28 0.34 0.11 -10.98
N THR A 29 0.80 -0.29 -12.16
CA THR A 29 1.00 0.61 -13.31
C THR A 29 -0.33 1.21 -13.80
N PRO A 30 -0.34 2.47 -14.32
CA PRO A 30 0.78 3.38 -14.40
C PRO A 30 1.19 3.92 -13.01
N VAL A 31 2.49 3.89 -12.73
CA VAL A 31 3.02 4.32 -11.43
C VAL A 31 3.20 5.83 -11.46
N VAL A 32 2.30 6.56 -10.80
CA VAL A 32 2.32 8.01 -10.71
C VAL A 32 2.36 8.41 -9.23
N GLY A 33 3.56 8.80 -8.79
CA GLY A 33 3.78 9.30 -7.43
C GLY A 33 3.04 10.60 -7.15
N HIS A 34 2.66 10.78 -5.89
CA HIS A 34 2.08 12.02 -5.40
C HIS A 34 3.16 13.13 -5.36
N PRO A 35 2.93 14.33 -5.97
CA PRO A 35 3.95 15.38 -6.08
C PRO A 35 4.54 15.79 -4.74
N ARG A 36 3.71 15.96 -3.70
CA ARG A 36 4.16 16.28 -2.33
C ARG A 36 5.28 15.34 -1.84
N TYR A 37 5.12 14.03 -1.98
CA TYR A 37 6.11 13.08 -1.46
C TYR A 37 7.34 12.98 -2.35
N ILE A 38 7.20 13.25 -3.65
CA ILE A 38 8.35 13.38 -4.56
C ILE A 38 9.22 14.55 -4.09
N GLU A 39 8.64 15.74 -3.97
CA GLU A 39 9.36 16.94 -3.53
C GLU A 39 9.97 16.78 -2.14
N GLN A 40 9.21 16.19 -1.21
CA GLN A 40 9.63 16.07 0.18
C GLN A 40 10.73 15.03 0.42
N PHE A 41 10.72 13.90 -0.31
CA PHE A 41 11.55 12.73 0.04
C PHE A 41 12.41 12.18 -1.09
N TYR A 42 12.04 12.42 -2.35
CA TYR A 42 12.61 11.68 -3.48
C TYR A 42 13.16 12.57 -4.60
N ARG A 43 13.14 13.90 -4.48
CA ARG A 43 13.56 14.85 -5.54
C ARG A 43 14.93 14.53 -6.17
N ASP A 44 15.87 13.98 -5.39
CA ASP A 44 17.24 13.69 -5.82
C ASP A 44 17.40 12.26 -6.38
N ARG A 45 16.28 11.53 -6.58
CA ARG A 45 16.23 10.17 -7.15
C ARG A 45 15.97 10.21 -8.66
N PRO A 46 16.29 9.14 -9.40
CA PRO A 46 15.80 8.97 -10.77
C PRO A 46 14.26 9.05 -10.85
N GLU A 47 13.70 9.66 -11.88
CA GLU A 47 12.25 9.94 -12.04
C GLU A 47 11.36 8.71 -11.76
N GLU A 48 11.70 7.54 -12.31
CA GLU A 48 10.93 6.31 -12.08
C GLU A 48 10.95 5.87 -10.59
N GLU A 49 12.05 6.10 -9.87
CA GLU A 49 12.13 5.86 -8.42
C GLU A 49 11.32 6.89 -7.64
N GLN A 50 11.32 8.16 -8.06
CA GLN A 50 10.50 9.20 -7.46
C GLN A 50 9.04 8.79 -7.45
N HIS A 51 8.50 8.39 -8.60
CA HIS A 51 7.12 7.98 -8.70
C HIS A 51 6.83 6.71 -7.89
N TYR A 52 7.66 5.67 -8.02
CA TYR A 52 7.40 4.41 -7.34
C TYR A 52 7.45 4.54 -5.82
N PHE A 53 8.50 5.13 -5.26
CA PHE A 53 8.62 5.27 -3.80
C PHE A 53 7.59 6.24 -3.25
N SER A 54 7.24 7.31 -3.98
CA SER A 54 6.14 8.20 -3.61
C SER A 54 4.79 7.48 -3.54
N CYS A 55 4.49 6.54 -4.46
CA CYS A 55 3.28 5.71 -4.35
C CYS A 55 3.26 4.86 -3.07
N ILE A 56 4.40 4.26 -2.70
CA ILE A 56 4.51 3.47 -1.47
C ILE A 56 4.32 4.35 -0.23
N THR A 57 4.96 5.51 -0.17
CA THR A 57 4.76 6.49 0.92
C THR A 57 3.30 6.94 1.00
N ALA A 58 2.64 7.15 -0.14
CA ALA A 58 1.25 7.56 -0.14
C ALA A 58 0.33 6.46 0.40
N LEU A 59 0.58 5.19 0.05
CA LEU A 59 -0.14 4.04 0.59
C LEU A 59 0.06 3.95 2.11
N ASP A 60 1.30 4.01 2.58
CA ASP A 60 1.62 3.98 4.01
C ASP A 60 0.94 5.12 4.78
N ALA A 61 0.95 6.34 4.22
CA ALA A 61 0.24 7.48 4.80
C ALA A 61 -1.28 7.24 4.90
N GLN A 62 -1.91 6.56 3.93
CA GLN A 62 -3.32 6.18 4.03
C GLN A 62 -3.56 5.12 5.10
N MET A 63 -2.65 4.15 5.28
CA MET A 63 -2.71 3.19 6.38
C MET A 63 -2.57 3.88 7.73
N GLY A 64 -1.66 4.86 7.84
CA GLY A 64 -1.52 5.72 9.00
C GLY A 64 -2.81 6.46 9.33
N ARG A 65 -3.48 7.03 8.31
CA ARG A 65 -4.78 7.70 8.44
C ARG A 65 -5.88 6.75 8.93
N LEU A 66 -5.94 5.52 8.41
CA LEU A 66 -6.89 4.50 8.89
C LEU A 66 -6.66 4.18 10.37
N ARG A 67 -5.41 3.88 10.75
CA ARG A 67 -5.06 3.53 12.13
C ARG A 67 -5.31 4.67 13.11
N ALA A 68 -4.99 5.91 12.71
CA ALA A 68 -5.30 7.09 13.50
C ALA A 68 -6.81 7.23 13.73
N HIS A 69 -7.61 7.02 12.69
CA HIS A 69 -9.05 7.12 12.79
C HIS A 69 -9.66 6.04 13.68
N LEU A 70 -9.17 4.80 13.62
CA LEU A 70 -9.60 3.73 14.54
C LEU A 70 -9.32 4.09 16.01
N ARG A 71 -8.21 4.79 16.29
CA ARG A 71 -7.90 5.31 17.64
C ARG A 71 -8.83 6.43 18.06
N GLU A 72 -9.09 7.39 17.17
CA GLU A 72 -10.00 8.52 17.42
C GLU A 72 -11.41 8.03 17.76
N LEU A 73 -11.88 6.98 17.09
CA LEU A 73 -13.17 6.34 17.33
C LEU A 73 -13.19 5.44 18.58
N GLY A 74 -12.02 5.14 19.18
CA GLY A 74 -11.91 4.26 20.34
C GLY A 74 -12.12 2.77 20.05
N VAL A 75 -12.08 2.34 18.78
CA VAL A 75 -12.34 0.95 18.36
C VAL A 75 -11.09 0.17 17.95
N GLU A 76 -9.90 0.79 18.00
CA GLU A 76 -8.63 0.16 17.58
C GLU A 76 -8.37 -1.19 18.28
N GLN A 77 -8.62 -1.29 19.59
CA GLN A 77 -8.32 -2.48 20.38
C GLN A 77 -9.27 -3.66 20.12
N ASP A 78 -10.43 -3.39 19.52
CA ASP A 78 -11.44 -4.40 19.13
C ASP A 78 -11.52 -4.54 17.60
N THR A 79 -10.50 -4.06 16.87
CA THR A 79 -10.41 -4.17 15.42
C THR A 79 -9.22 -5.02 15.02
N LEU A 80 -9.47 -6.15 14.35
CA LEU A 80 -8.43 -6.89 13.66
C LEU A 80 -8.08 -6.22 12.34
N LEU A 81 -6.87 -5.69 12.22
CA LEU A 81 -6.36 -5.08 11.00
C LEU A 81 -5.31 -5.98 10.35
N CYS A 82 -5.64 -6.52 9.18
CA CYS A 82 -4.70 -7.26 8.34
C CYS A 82 -4.27 -6.39 7.15
N PHE A 83 -3.00 -6.49 6.76
CA PHE A 83 -2.46 -5.93 5.53
C PHE A 83 -1.86 -7.05 4.71
N ALA A 84 -1.96 -6.98 3.39
CA ALA A 84 -1.27 -7.92 2.51
C ALA A 84 -1.13 -7.32 1.10
N SER A 85 -0.10 -7.75 0.37
CA SER A 85 -0.05 -7.58 -1.09
C SER A 85 -0.81 -8.72 -1.78
N ASP A 86 -1.32 -8.49 -2.98
CA ASP A 86 -2.03 -9.49 -3.79
C ASP A 86 -1.08 -10.44 -4.54
N ASN A 87 0.14 -9.98 -4.81
CA ASN A 87 1.24 -10.76 -5.41
C ASN A 87 2.60 -10.12 -5.11
N GLY A 88 3.67 -10.83 -5.50
CA GLY A 88 5.02 -10.29 -5.55
C GLY A 88 5.19 -9.22 -6.63
N PRO A 89 6.31 -8.47 -6.63
CA PRO A 89 6.45 -7.25 -7.44
C PRO A 89 6.47 -7.52 -8.94
N GLU A 90 5.86 -6.62 -9.73
CA GLU A 90 5.87 -6.65 -11.20
C GLU A 90 7.24 -6.24 -11.79
N GLY A 91 7.50 -6.62 -13.04
CA GLY A 91 8.66 -6.18 -13.82
C GLY A 91 9.82 -7.17 -13.82
N ASN A 92 10.88 -6.83 -14.55
CA ASN A 92 12.09 -7.65 -14.63
C ASN A 92 13.13 -7.20 -13.59
N PRO A 93 14.01 -8.09 -13.10
CA PRO A 93 15.14 -7.68 -12.28
C PRO A 93 16.06 -6.74 -13.07
N GLY A 94 16.32 -5.55 -12.53
CA GLY A 94 17.23 -4.55 -13.09
C GLY A 94 16.62 -3.14 -13.17
N PRO A 95 17.42 -2.13 -13.55
CA PRO A 95 17.00 -0.72 -13.59
C PRO A 95 16.07 -0.38 -14.76
N ARG A 96 15.64 -1.38 -15.55
CA ARG A 96 14.85 -1.17 -16.76
C ARG A 96 13.36 -1.34 -16.46
N GLY A 97 12.64 -0.22 -16.43
CA GLY A 97 11.18 -0.16 -16.38
C GLY A 97 10.61 0.57 -15.17
N LYS A 98 9.34 0.97 -15.28
CA LYS A 98 8.61 1.80 -14.30
C LYS A 98 8.31 1.11 -12.96
N SER A 99 8.52 -0.20 -12.87
CA SER A 99 8.33 -0.97 -11.63
C SER A 99 9.65 -1.07 -10.86
N ARG A 100 9.70 -0.51 -9.65
CA ARG A 100 10.91 -0.53 -8.78
C ARG A 100 10.81 -1.50 -7.59
N GLY A 101 9.77 -2.33 -7.54
CA GLY A 101 9.57 -3.30 -6.47
C GLY A 101 10.66 -4.37 -6.45
N THR A 102 10.98 -4.90 -5.27
CA THR A 102 11.99 -5.95 -5.10
C THR A 102 11.40 -7.17 -4.40
N ALA A 103 11.75 -8.37 -4.89
CA ALA A 103 11.47 -9.64 -4.21
C ALA A 103 12.60 -9.99 -3.22
N GLY A 104 13.60 -9.12 -3.05
CA GLY A 104 14.76 -9.35 -2.20
C GLY A 104 15.51 -10.61 -2.63
N LYS A 105 15.69 -11.54 -1.68
CA LYS A 105 16.38 -12.83 -1.89
C LYS A 105 15.53 -13.90 -2.59
N PHE A 106 14.24 -13.63 -2.82
CA PHE A 106 13.31 -14.64 -3.32
C PHE A 106 13.37 -14.74 -4.85
N ARG A 107 13.31 -15.98 -5.35
CA ARG A 107 13.32 -16.28 -6.80
C ARG A 107 11.95 -15.96 -7.41
N GLY A 108 11.94 -15.42 -8.62
CA GLY A 108 10.70 -15.10 -9.33
C GLY A 108 10.07 -13.77 -8.89
N ARG A 109 8.98 -13.40 -9.56
CA ARG A 109 8.28 -12.11 -9.47
C ARG A 109 6.80 -12.32 -9.85
N LYS A 110 5.98 -11.27 -9.99
CA LYS A 110 4.58 -11.40 -10.45
C LYS A 110 4.48 -12.35 -11.65
N ARG A 111 3.49 -13.25 -11.63
CA ARG A 111 3.26 -14.35 -12.60
C ARG A 111 4.17 -15.58 -12.43
N SER A 112 5.06 -15.59 -11.45
CA SER A 112 5.87 -16.76 -11.12
C SER A 112 5.23 -17.58 -9.99
N LEU A 113 5.40 -18.91 -10.05
CA LEU A 113 5.10 -19.83 -8.94
C LEU A 113 6.25 -19.97 -7.94
N TYR A 114 7.35 -19.24 -8.12
CA TYR A 114 8.43 -19.18 -7.13
C TYR A 114 8.12 -18.14 -6.04
N GLU A 115 8.83 -18.23 -4.91
CA GLU A 115 8.63 -17.40 -3.71
C GLU A 115 8.49 -15.90 -4.00
N GLY A 116 9.26 -15.32 -4.92
CA GLY A 116 9.19 -13.89 -5.23
C GLY A 116 7.93 -13.46 -6.00
N GLY A 117 7.14 -14.41 -6.50
CA GLY A 117 5.81 -14.17 -7.07
C GLY A 117 4.66 -14.42 -6.10
N LEU A 118 4.82 -15.39 -5.18
CA LEU A 118 3.76 -15.86 -4.28
C LEU A 118 3.86 -15.30 -2.84
N ARG A 119 5.08 -15.09 -2.34
CA ARG A 119 5.31 -14.60 -0.98
C ARG A 119 5.16 -13.09 -0.94
N VAL A 120 4.31 -12.61 -0.04
CA VAL A 120 3.94 -11.21 0.07
C VAL A 120 4.23 -10.67 1.47
N PRO A 121 4.46 -9.35 1.62
CA PRO A 121 4.36 -8.69 2.92
C PRO A 121 2.93 -8.83 3.45
N ALA A 122 2.80 -9.18 4.72
CA ALA A 122 1.53 -9.24 5.46
C ALA A 122 1.78 -8.94 6.94
#